data_AF-A0A838JZ92-F1
#
_entry.id   AF-A0A838JZ92-F1
#
_cell.length_a   1.000
_cell.length_b   1.000
_cell.length_c   1.000
_cell.angle_alpha   90.00
_cell.angle_beta   90.00
_cell.angle_gamma   90.00
#
_symmetry.space_group_name_H-M   'P 1'
#
loop_
_entity.id
_entity.type
_entity.pdbx_description
1 polymer ?
#
loop_
_entity_poly.entity_id
_entity_poly.type
_entity_poly.pdbx_seq_one_letter_code
_entity_poly.pdbx_strand_id
1 'polypeptide(L)'
;EQVVYGEAGDLVFKPRDVWHSFWNAGDEPARLLEVISPAGFEYFFVELSALLASGGLEDPDAFTALTQKYGLEMDFDSVPKLVAAHGLVADDVDQRMTEA
;
A
#
# COMPACT_ATOMS: atom_id res chain seq x y z
N GLU A 1 6.71 5.62 -17.11
CA GLU A 1 5.86 4.76 -16.26
C GLU A 1 4.82 4.10 -17.13
N GLN A 2 4.40 2.88 -16.77
CA GLN A 2 3.33 2.17 -17.45
C GLN A 2 2.22 1.94 -16.43
N VAL A 3 1.01 2.42 -16.75
CA VAL A 3 -0.20 2.11 -16.00
C VAL A 3 -0.90 0.96 -16.70
N VAL A 4 -1.33 -0.03 -15.93
CA VAL A 4 -2.15 -1.15 -16.42
C VAL A 4 -3.46 -1.17 -15.64
N TYR A 5 -4.56 -1.46 -16.33
CA TYR A 5 -5.87 -1.64 -15.72
C TYR A 5 -6.17 -3.13 -15.65
N GLY A 6 -6.60 -3.61 -14.48
CA GLY A 6 -7.00 -4.99 -14.26
C GLY A 6 -8.50 -5.07 -13.97
N GLU A 7 -9.14 -6.09 -14.51
CA GLU A 7 -10.53 -6.45 -14.24
C GLU A 7 -10.60 -7.66 -13.27
N ALA A 8 -11.82 -8.02 -12.86
CA ALA A 8 -12.02 -9.18 -11.99
C ALA A 8 -11.52 -10.46 -12.66
N GLY A 9 -10.54 -11.13 -12.02
CA GLY A 9 -9.90 -12.34 -12.53
C GLY A 9 -8.55 -12.12 -13.19
N ASP A 10 -8.16 -10.86 -13.46
CA ASP A 10 -6.82 -10.56 -13.96
C ASP A 10 -5.75 -10.77 -12.89
N LEU A 11 -4.56 -11.14 -13.36
CA LEU A 11 -3.36 -11.26 -12.53
C LEU A 11 -2.33 -10.21 -12.97
N VAL A 12 -1.99 -9.31 -12.05
CA VAL A 12 -0.94 -8.31 -12.25
C VAL A 12 0.31 -8.71 -11.48
N PHE A 13 1.42 -8.88 -12.19
CA PHE A 13 2.70 -9.23 -11.58
C PHE A 13 3.49 -7.99 -11.18
N LYS A 14 3.82 -7.87 -9.89
CA LYS A 14 4.70 -6.84 -9.32
C LYS A 14 6.10 -7.44 -9.11
N PRO A 15 7.07 -7.19 -10.02
CA PRO A 15 8.42 -7.73 -9.86
C PRO A 15 9.11 -7.14 -8.63
N ARG A 16 10.07 -7.89 -8.06
CA ARG A 16 10.96 -7.37 -7.03
C ARG A 16 11.84 -6.25 -7.59
N ASP A 17 12.28 -5.37 -6.71
CA ASP A 17 13.27 -4.32 -7.00
C ASP A 17 12.82 -3.34 -8.09
N VAL A 18 11.51 -3.20 -8.28
CA VAL A 18 10.89 -2.25 -9.21
C VAL A 18 9.85 -1.45 -8.44
N TRP A 19 9.95 -0.12 -8.49
CA TRP A 19 8.95 0.78 -7.91
C TRP A 19 7.57 0.50 -8.52
N HIS A 20 6.60 0.26 -7.66
CA HIS A 20 5.22 0.05 -8.06
C HIS A 20 4.25 0.55 -6.99
N SER A 21 3.07 0.95 -7.43
CA SER A 21 1.94 1.29 -6.59
C SER A 21 0.66 0.83 -7.29
N PHE A 22 -0.45 0.84 -6.58
CA PHE A 22 -1.76 0.50 -7.12
C PHE A 22 -2.84 1.28 -6.38
N TRP A 23 -3.97 1.49 -7.03
CA TRP A 23 -5.14 2.14 -6.47
C TRP A 23 -6.40 1.56 -7.10
N ASN A 24 -7.55 1.78 -6.46
CA ASN A 24 -8.83 1.49 -7.09
C ASN A 24 -9.14 2.62 -8.08
N ALA A 25 -9.14 2.30 -9.38
CA ALA A 25 -9.46 3.27 -10.43
C ALA A 25 -10.97 3.46 -10.65
N GLY A 26 -11.81 2.62 -10.02
CA GLY A 26 -13.27 2.72 -10.06
C GLY A 26 -13.85 3.51 -8.89
N ASP A 27 -15.13 3.82 -9.00
CA ASP A 27 -15.96 4.47 -7.98
C ASP A 27 -16.62 3.47 -7.01
N GLU A 28 -16.64 2.19 -7.36
CA GLU A 28 -17.15 1.10 -6.52
C GLU A 28 -16.03 0.38 -5.75
N PRO A 29 -16.29 -0.19 -4.55
CA PRO A 29 -15.30 -0.94 -3.80
C PRO A 29 -14.68 -2.11 -4.60
N ALA A 30 -13.35 -2.13 -4.68
CA ALA A 30 -12.60 -3.23 -5.29
C ALA A 30 -12.10 -4.21 -4.21
N ARG A 31 -12.07 -5.51 -4.55
CA ARG A 31 -11.44 -6.56 -3.73
C ARG A 31 -10.24 -7.11 -4.49
N LEU A 32 -9.07 -7.05 -3.85
CA LEU A 32 -7.82 -7.59 -4.37
C LEU A 32 -7.39 -8.80 -3.53
N LEU A 33 -6.88 -9.84 -4.19
CA LEU A 33 -6.10 -10.90 -3.56
C LEU A 33 -4.63 -10.66 -3.90
N GLU A 34 -3.82 -10.36 -2.88
CA GLU A 34 -2.38 -10.21 -3.04
C GLU A 34 -1.66 -11.47 -2.56
N VAL A 35 -0.81 -12.04 -3.41
CA VAL A 35 0.01 -13.22 -3.10
C VAL A 35 1.47 -12.79 -3.10
N ILE A 36 2.08 -12.79 -1.92
CA ILE A 36 3.47 -12.39 -1.71
C ILE A 36 4.26 -13.63 -1.35
N SER A 37 5.39 -13.82 -2.03
CA SER A 37 6.33 -14.90 -1.77
C SER A 37 7.70 -14.31 -1.50
N PRO A 38 8.59 -15.00 -0.75
CA PRO A 38 8.27 -16.12 0.13
C PRO A 38 7.34 -15.69 1.29
N ALA A 39 6.84 -16.66 2.06
CA ALA A 39 6.02 -16.38 3.25
C ALA A 39 6.77 -15.53 4.29
N GLY A 40 6.03 -14.93 5.22
CA GLY A 40 6.53 -14.09 6.31
C GLY A 40 6.20 -12.61 6.14
N PHE A 41 5.84 -12.15 4.94
CA PHE A 41 5.47 -10.75 4.72
C PHE A 41 4.08 -10.42 5.28
N GLU A 42 3.21 -11.41 5.47
CA GLU A 42 1.92 -11.23 6.13
C GLU A 42 2.02 -10.58 7.52
N TYR A 43 3.14 -10.78 8.24
CA TYR A 43 3.38 -10.15 9.53
C TYR A 43 3.62 -8.64 9.44
N PHE A 44 4.08 -8.12 8.29
CA PHE A 44 4.21 -6.68 8.06
C PHE A 44 2.86 -5.99 8.25
N PHE A 45 1.79 -6.54 7.68
CA PHE A 45 0.45 -5.96 7.79
C PHE A 45 -0.10 -6.02 9.22
N VAL A 46 0.20 -7.09 9.97
CA VAL A 46 -0.19 -7.22 11.39
C VAL A 46 0.51 -6.14 12.23
N GLU A 47 1.82 -5.99 12.06
CA GLU A 47 2.61 -5.01 12.81
C GLU A 47 2.30 -3.57 12.38
N LEU A 48 2.07 -3.34 11.09
CA LEU A 48 1.63 -2.04 10.57
C LEU A 48 0.27 -1.65 11.15
N SER A 49 -0.70 -2.56 11.20
CA SER A 49 -2.02 -2.31 11.79
C SER A 49 -1.90 -1.91 13.26
N ALA A 50 -1.06 -2.62 14.03
CA ALA A 50 -0.79 -2.28 15.43
C ALA A 50 -0.12 -0.90 15.58
N LEU A 51 0.83 -0.57 14.70
CA LEU A 51 1.51 0.73 14.67
C LEU A 51 0.54 1.88 14.37
N LEU A 52 -0.33 1.71 13.35
CA LEU A 52 -1.34 2.70 12.98
C LEU A 52 -2.32 2.93 14.14
N ALA A 53 -2.80 1.85 14.77
CA ALA A 53 -3.72 1.93 15.90
C ALA A 53 -3.13 2.66 17.13
N SER A 54 -1.80 2.77 17.25
CA SER A 54 -1.14 3.53 18.31
C SER A 54 -0.74 4.96 17.89
N GLY A 55 -1.26 5.48 16.77
CA GLY A 55 -0.91 6.81 16.26
C GLY A 55 0.42 6.86 15.50
N GLY A 56 0.97 5.71 15.13
CA GLY A 56 2.37 5.55 14.69
C GLY A 56 2.74 6.15 13.34
N LEU A 57 1.79 6.71 12.59
CA LEU A 57 2.10 7.56 11.44
C LEU A 57 2.76 8.89 11.87
N GLU A 58 2.61 9.26 13.14
CA GLU A 58 3.29 10.39 13.79
C GLU A 58 4.67 10.00 14.37
N ASP A 59 5.06 8.71 14.30
CA ASP A 59 6.37 8.19 14.69
C ASP A 59 7.13 7.65 13.46
N PRO A 60 7.84 8.54 12.73
CA PRO A 60 8.58 8.16 11.53
C PRO A 60 9.68 7.12 11.79
N ASP A 61 10.24 7.07 13.00
CA ASP A 61 11.31 6.14 13.36
C ASP A 61 10.75 4.72 13.49
N ALA A 62 9.59 4.56 14.14
CA ALA A 62 8.91 3.27 14.25
C ALA A 62 8.48 2.74 12.87
N PHE A 63 7.91 3.60 12.02
CA PHE A 63 7.55 3.22 10.66
C PHE A 63 8.78 2.81 9.82
N THR A 64 9.87 3.59 9.92
CA THR A 64 11.14 3.28 9.22
C THR A 64 11.73 1.95 9.68
N ALA A 65 11.74 1.69 10.99
CA ALA A 65 12.21 0.41 11.53
C ALA A 65 11.37 -0.76 11.03
N LEU A 66 10.05 -0.58 10.94
CA LEU A 66 9.14 -1.58 10.39
C LEU A 66 9.42 -1.87 8.92
N THR A 67 9.52 -0.84 8.07
CA THR A 67 9.82 -1.05 6.64
C THR A 67 11.18 -1.71 6.44
N GLN A 68 12.20 -1.32 7.20
CA GLN A 68 13.54 -1.94 7.15
C GLN A 68 13.51 -3.42 7.54
N LYS A 69 12.78 -3.77 8.61
CA LYS A 69 12.63 -5.17 9.05
C LYS A 69 12.08 -6.09 7.95
N TYR A 70 11.21 -5.57 7.09
CA TYR A 70 10.60 -6.32 6.00
C TYR A 70 11.22 -6.05 4.61
N GLY A 71 12.33 -5.30 4.55
CA GLY A 71 13.04 -5.03 3.29
C GLY A 71 12.27 -4.13 2.32
N LEU A 72 11.45 -3.22 2.85
CA LEU A 72 10.67 -2.27 2.06
C LEU A 72 11.38 -0.93 1.95
N GLU A 73 11.39 -0.39 0.74
CA GLU A 73 11.71 1.01 0.45
C GLU A 73 10.42 1.73 0.07
N MET A 74 10.22 2.92 0.65
CA MET A 74 9.01 3.73 0.45
C MET A 74 9.43 5.12 0.00
N ASP A 75 8.84 5.61 -1.09
CA ASP A 75 9.01 6.99 -1.57
C ASP A 75 7.69 7.77 -1.37
N PHE A 76 7.52 8.34 -0.18
CA PHE A 76 6.33 9.15 0.12
C PHE A 76 6.29 10.47 -0.67
N ASP A 77 7.43 10.98 -1.14
CA ASP A 77 7.48 12.17 -2.00
C ASP A 77 6.90 11.91 -3.39
N SER A 78 6.75 10.63 -3.78
CA SER A 78 6.03 10.23 -4.99
C SER A 78 4.51 10.36 -4.88
N VAL A 79 3.94 10.24 -3.66
CA VAL A 79 2.48 10.15 -3.46
C VAL A 79 1.75 11.39 -3.99
N PRO A 80 2.14 12.64 -3.65
CA PRO A 80 1.45 13.82 -4.19
C PRO A 80 1.53 13.93 -5.72
N LYS A 81 2.63 13.44 -6.32
CA LYS A 81 2.82 13.44 -7.77
C LYS A 81 1.87 12.45 -8.44
N LEU A 82 1.76 11.23 -7.89
CA LEU A 82 0.84 10.20 -8.38
C LEU A 82 -0.62 10.64 -8.23
N VAL A 83 -0.97 11.25 -7.10
CA VAL A 83 -2.30 11.81 -6.84
C VAL A 83 -2.66 12.85 -7.90
N ALA A 84 -1.77 13.82 -8.17
CA ALA A 84 -2.01 14.85 -9.17
C ALA A 84 -2.06 14.30 -10.60
N ALA A 85 -1.17 13.36 -10.95
CA ALA A 85 -1.08 12.80 -12.29
C ALA A 85 -2.29 11.93 -12.67
N HIS A 86 -2.89 11.26 -11.69
CA HIS A 86 -4.01 10.33 -11.91
C HIS A 86 -5.35 10.81 -11.35
N GLY A 87 -5.42 12.04 -10.83
CA GLY A 87 -6.66 12.63 -10.30
C GLY A 87 -7.21 11.86 -9.10
N LEU A 88 -6.33 11.33 -8.24
CA LEU A 88 -6.71 10.51 -7.09
C LEU A 88 -7.15 11.41 -5.92
N VAL A 89 -7.87 10.80 -4.97
CA VAL A 89 -8.16 11.43 -3.67
C VAL A 89 -7.37 10.68 -2.60
N ALA A 90 -6.50 11.40 -1.89
CA ALA A 90 -5.87 10.90 -0.68
C ALA A 90 -6.84 11.10 0.49
N ASP A 91 -7.83 10.21 0.60
CA ASP A 91 -8.68 10.18 1.79
C ASP A 91 -7.89 9.66 2.99
N ASP A 92 -8.28 10.11 4.18
CA ASP A 92 -7.71 9.66 5.45
C ASP A 92 -7.95 8.15 5.63
N VAL A 93 -6.86 7.37 5.55
CA VAL A 93 -6.89 5.89 5.55
C VAL A 93 -7.48 5.33 6.86
N ASP A 94 -7.46 6.13 7.93
CA ASP A 94 -7.93 5.77 9.28
C ASP A 94 -9.42 5.42 9.35
N GLN A 95 -10.28 5.95 8.47
CA GLN A 95 -11.73 5.72 8.57
C GLN A 95 -12.22 4.41 7.94
N ARG A 96 -11.40 3.73 7.11
CA ARG A 96 -11.84 2.56 6.32
C ARG A 96 -11.33 1.21 6.81
N MET A 97 -10.36 1.18 7.73
CA MET A 97 -9.82 -0.06 8.30
C MET A 97 -10.62 -0.57 9.52
N THR A 98 -11.57 0.22 10.02
CA THR A 98 -12.39 -0.13 11.21
C THR A 98 -13.62 -1.00 10.92
N GLU A 99 -13.91 -1.32 9.65
CA GLU A 99 -15.14 -2.05 9.28
C GLU A 99 -14.91 -3.37 8.50
N ALA A 100 -13.72 -3.97 8.57
CA ALA A 100 -13.44 -5.29 7.98
C ALA A 100 -13.35 -6.40 9.05
#